data_AF-A0AAN8EIN9-F1
#
_entry.id   AF-A0AAN8EIN9-F1
#
_cell.length_a   1.000
_cell.length_b   1.000
_cell.length_c   1.000
_cell.angle_alpha   90.00
_cell.angle_beta   90.00
_cell.angle_gamma   90.00
#
_symmetry.space_group_name_H-M   'P 1'
#
loop_
_entity.id
_entity.type
_entity.pdbx_description
1 polymer ?
#
loop_
_entity_poly.entity_id
_entity_poly.type
_entity_poly.pdbx_seq_one_letter_code
_entity_poly.pdbx_strand_id
1 'polypeptide(L)'
;MSTKQQQGLLNPEPADPEDRAHEQLPPKSYADAAQEVVDGDSTQETKGSDYKHVNGDAKHSGSAEHSRTSSHDTNVGKRVDENKVKFEKYSDGNGTVLTSVKPDPSYEENLKHNQETAPRSRDASREPKSRSKEQGISGQQDTTKTQLQTGRQAGAGWERSAIRWAPMNVPLQRRIQMIAVLWHTTSIALFLSLFFLLASIPLAWPLLIPYLIYTLIFSEDSTDGRLKRRSDFMRRSKVWSAFASYFPARLHRTVPLVPTRKYIFGYHPHGIISHGAFAAFGTEALGFSDLFPGITNTLLTLDSNFRVPFYRDYALALGLASVSRESIENLLSRGGHNNEGMGRAVTIVVGGAKESLDAQPHKLKLVLNSRKGFVKIAIRQGADLVPVLAFGENELYEQVDSVSHPYIHKFQLVVKKLMGFTVPLFHARGIFNYDVGLMPYRRAVNVVVGKPIAVQQQGGSGSDGKVDEAYLDEVHAAYVEELKSLWDQHKDTFSKEREGELEIVE
;
A
#
# COMPACT_ATOMS: atom_id res chain seq x y z
N MET A 1 8.58 66.91 9.52
CA MET A 1 9.77 66.12 9.89
C MET A 1 9.29 64.98 10.77
N SER A 2 8.81 63.89 10.20
CA SER A 2 9.55 62.70 9.72
C SER A 2 10.05 61.81 10.85
N THR A 3 9.28 60.76 11.14
CA THR A 3 9.80 59.43 11.53
C THR A 3 8.74 58.39 11.19
N LYS A 4 8.86 57.81 9.99
CA LYS A 4 8.26 56.51 9.65
C LYS A 4 9.14 55.43 10.28
N GLN A 5 8.62 54.67 11.23
CA GLN A 5 9.18 53.37 11.59
C GLN A 5 8.58 52.31 10.67
N GLN A 6 9.45 51.69 9.86
CA GLN A 6 9.16 50.44 9.17
C GLN A 6 8.95 49.33 10.21
N GLN A 7 7.71 48.85 10.36
CA GLN A 7 7.46 47.51 10.87
C GLN A 7 7.65 46.54 9.71
N GLY A 8 8.74 45.76 9.75
CA GLY A 8 8.99 44.66 8.83
C GLY A 8 7.95 43.56 9.04
N LEU A 9 7.30 43.15 7.95
CA LEU A 9 6.41 42.01 7.86
C LEU A 9 7.18 40.72 8.17
N LEU A 10 6.74 39.99 9.19
CA LEU A 10 6.97 38.55 9.35
C LEU A 10 5.58 37.90 9.45
N ASN A 11 4.88 37.83 8.32
CA ASN A 11 3.83 36.84 8.12
C ASN A 11 4.34 35.87 7.06
N PRO A 12 4.46 34.56 7.36
CA PRO A 12 4.77 33.58 6.34
C PRO A 12 3.65 33.59 5.28
N GLU A 13 4.05 33.54 4.01
CA GLU A 13 3.13 33.53 2.87
C GLU A 13 2.15 32.34 3.00
N PRO A 14 0.84 32.53 2.79
CA PRO A 14 -0.15 31.48 3.03
C PRO A 14 0.08 30.28 2.11
N ALA A 15 0.00 29.08 2.70
CA ALA A 15 0.23 27.81 2.02
C ALA A 15 -1.06 27.15 1.48
N ASP A 16 -2.23 27.61 1.95
CA ASP A 16 -3.52 27.08 1.52
C ASP A 16 -3.90 27.60 0.11
N PRO A 17 -4.32 26.73 -0.83
CA PRO A 17 -4.71 27.14 -2.18
C PRO A 17 -5.87 28.14 -2.23
N GLU A 18 -6.83 28.07 -1.31
CA GLU A 18 -7.97 29.00 -1.27
C GLU A 18 -7.50 30.39 -0.81
N ASP A 19 -6.64 30.44 0.20
CA ASP A 19 -6.05 31.69 0.71
C ASP A 19 -5.12 32.35 -0.33
N ARG A 20 -4.33 31.56 -1.07
CA ARG A 20 -3.47 32.05 -2.17
C ARG A 20 -4.28 32.55 -3.37
N ALA A 21 -5.42 31.93 -3.66
CA ALA A 21 -6.32 32.40 -4.71
C ALA A 21 -6.98 33.73 -4.32
N HIS A 22 -7.33 33.90 -3.04
CA HIS A 22 -7.81 35.17 -2.50
C HIS A 22 -6.75 36.29 -2.57
N GLU A 23 -5.47 35.94 -2.43
CA GLU A 23 -4.33 36.87 -2.50
C GLU A 23 -3.70 36.98 -3.91
N GLN A 24 -4.26 36.31 -4.93
CA GLN A 24 -3.73 36.25 -6.31
C GLN A 24 -2.26 35.79 -6.41
N LEU A 25 -1.85 34.90 -5.50
CA LEU A 25 -0.51 34.33 -5.47
C LEU A 25 -0.43 33.08 -6.36
N PRO A 26 0.71 32.81 -7.04
CA PRO A 26 0.85 31.62 -7.86
C PRO A 26 0.76 30.34 -7.01
N PRO A 27 0.28 29.21 -7.59
CA PRO A 27 0.14 27.95 -6.87
C PRO A 27 1.50 27.43 -6.42
N LYS A 28 1.60 27.05 -5.15
CA LYS A 28 2.84 26.55 -4.53
C LYS A 28 2.83 25.02 -4.57
N SER A 29 3.94 24.40 -4.98
CA SER A 29 4.08 22.94 -4.95
C SER A 29 4.08 22.44 -3.51
N TYR A 30 3.50 21.27 -3.25
CA TYR A 30 3.48 20.67 -1.91
C TYR A 30 4.88 20.44 -1.33
N ALA A 31 5.87 20.18 -2.20
CA ALA A 31 7.27 20.07 -1.80
C ALA A 31 7.83 21.42 -1.29
N ASP A 32 7.50 22.52 -1.96
CA ASP A 32 7.96 23.86 -1.61
C ASP A 32 7.28 24.36 -0.31
N ALA A 33 6.01 24.00 -0.10
CA ALA A 33 5.29 24.29 1.14
C ALA A 33 5.80 23.48 2.34
N ALA A 34 6.32 22.27 2.11
CA ALA A 34 6.93 21.45 3.16
C ALA A 34 8.34 21.94 3.55
N GLN A 35 9.07 22.57 2.62
CA GLN A 35 10.41 23.08 2.82
C GLN A 35 10.41 24.32 3.74
N GLU A 36 9.48 25.26 3.55
CA GLU A 36 9.36 26.46 4.40
C GLU A 36 8.99 26.15 5.85
N VAL A 37 8.26 25.05 6.10
CA VAL A 37 7.92 24.61 7.47
C VAL A 37 9.16 24.08 8.20
N VAL A 38 10.16 23.58 7.46
CA VAL A 38 11.45 23.13 8.02
C VAL A 38 12.38 24.31 8.27
N ASP A 39 12.40 25.30 7.38
CA ASP A 39 13.27 26.48 7.50
C ASP A 39 12.75 27.52 8.51
N GLY A 40 11.43 27.52 8.79
CA GLY A 40 10.79 28.44 9.74
C GLY A 40 11.07 28.17 11.23
N ASP A 41 11.67 27.02 11.58
CA ASP A 41 11.90 26.61 12.97
C ASP A 41 13.38 26.70 13.40
N SER A 42 14.26 27.22 12.54
CA SER A 42 15.69 27.38 12.83
C SER A 42 16.14 28.84 12.78
N THR A 43 15.69 29.64 13.73
CA THR A 43 16.40 30.89 14.10
C THR A 43 16.56 30.98 15.61
N GLN A 44 17.63 30.36 16.12
CA GLN A 44 18.31 30.86 17.31
C GLN A 44 19.79 31.07 17.00
N GLU A 45 20.23 32.28 17.34
CA GLU A 45 21.56 32.83 17.18
C GLU A 45 22.66 31.90 17.71
N THR A 46 23.74 31.73 16.95
CA THR A 46 25.07 31.59 17.55
C THR A 46 26.10 32.36 16.72
N LYS A 47 26.77 33.26 17.43
CA LYS A 47 27.81 34.17 16.95
C LYS A 47 29.01 33.41 16.38
N GLY A 48 29.60 34.00 15.35
CA GLY A 48 30.71 33.43 14.61
C GLY A 48 32.03 33.31 15.37
N SER A 49 32.93 32.54 14.76
CA SER A 49 34.36 32.77 14.85
C SER A 49 35.03 32.29 13.55
N ASP A 50 35.82 33.20 12.99
CA ASP A 50 36.75 33.01 11.87
C ASP A 50 37.61 31.77 12.04
N TYR A 51 37.81 30.96 10.99
CA TYR A 51 39.13 30.37 10.71
C TYR A 51 39.37 30.13 9.20
N LYS A 52 40.34 30.91 8.71
CA LYS A 52 41.16 30.88 7.50
C LYS A 52 41.18 29.61 6.62
N HIS A 53 41.01 29.88 5.33
CA HIS A 53 41.60 29.17 4.19
C HIS A 53 43.11 28.90 4.38
N VAL A 54 43.54 27.66 4.11
CA VAL A 54 44.91 27.35 3.67
C VAL A 54 44.85 26.30 2.57
N ASN A 55 45.29 26.70 1.37
CA ASN A 55 45.63 25.83 0.25
C ASN A 55 46.88 25.01 0.59
N GLY A 56 46.92 23.76 0.13
CA GLY A 56 48.11 22.93 0.14
C GLY A 56 48.08 21.90 -0.99
N ASP A 57 48.75 22.24 -2.08
CA ASP A 57 49.00 21.39 -3.24
C ASP A 57 50.00 20.24 -2.94
N ALA A 58 49.76 19.13 -3.64
CA ALA A 58 50.71 18.17 -4.21
C ALA A 58 51.59 17.29 -3.28
N LYS A 59 51.47 15.96 -3.43
CA LYS A 59 52.41 15.16 -4.26
C LYS A 59 52.11 13.65 -4.26
N HIS A 60 52.36 13.08 -5.43
CA HIS A 60 52.57 11.66 -5.72
C HIS A 60 53.38 10.89 -4.67
N SER A 61 52.97 9.65 -4.42
CA SER A 61 53.89 8.50 -4.55
C SER A 61 53.08 7.24 -4.83
N GLY A 62 53.49 6.51 -5.86
CA GLY A 62 53.02 5.15 -6.12
C GLY A 62 53.79 4.15 -5.27
N SER A 63 53.16 3.03 -4.98
CA SER A 63 53.85 1.77 -4.68
C SER A 63 52.91 0.62 -5.03
N ALA A 64 53.40 -0.23 -5.93
CA ALA A 64 52.77 -1.46 -6.36
C ALA A 64 53.14 -2.62 -5.43
N GLU A 65 52.44 -3.74 -5.64
CA GLU A 65 52.67 -5.09 -5.11
C GLU A 65 52.14 -5.33 -3.67
N HIS A 66 51.32 -6.34 -3.39
CA HIS A 66 51.51 -7.74 -3.76
C HIS A 66 50.18 -8.53 -3.77
N SER A 67 50.08 -9.44 -4.74
CA SER A 67 49.02 -10.45 -4.94
C SER A 67 48.90 -11.46 -3.79
N ARG A 68 47.68 -11.75 -3.33
CA ARG A 68 47.27 -13.10 -2.89
C ARG A 68 45.87 -13.41 -3.38
N THR A 69 45.84 -14.33 -4.32
CA THR A 69 44.70 -15.07 -4.85
C THR A 69 44.12 -16.00 -3.77
N SER A 70 42.80 -15.96 -3.58
CA SER A 70 42.06 -17.13 -3.10
C SER A 70 40.74 -17.22 -3.85
N SER A 71 40.76 -18.02 -4.91
CA SER A 71 39.62 -18.49 -5.67
C SER A 71 38.73 -19.37 -4.79
N HIS A 72 37.52 -18.91 -4.49
CA HIS A 72 36.41 -19.81 -4.17
C HIS A 72 35.29 -19.58 -5.18
N ASP A 73 35.41 -20.33 -6.28
CA ASP A 73 34.29 -20.73 -7.11
C ASP A 73 33.27 -21.49 -6.26
N THR A 74 32.08 -20.93 -6.11
CA THR A 74 30.87 -21.75 -5.90
C THR A 74 29.82 -21.32 -6.91
N ASN A 75 29.94 -21.99 -8.05
CA ASN A 75 28.91 -22.15 -9.06
C ASN A 75 27.70 -22.85 -8.43
N VAL A 76 26.60 -22.13 -8.18
CA VAL A 76 25.28 -22.72 -7.95
C VAL A 76 24.25 -21.95 -8.77
N GLY A 77 24.27 -22.18 -10.08
CA GLY A 77 23.08 -22.04 -10.89
C GLY A 77 22.05 -23.07 -10.42
N LYS A 78 21.12 -22.66 -9.53
CA LYS A 78 19.89 -23.41 -9.33
C LYS A 78 19.10 -23.32 -10.64
N ARG A 79 19.17 -24.37 -11.44
CA ARG A 79 18.16 -24.68 -12.46
C ARG A 79 16.80 -24.53 -11.79
N VAL A 80 16.03 -23.55 -12.24
CA VAL A 80 14.61 -23.44 -11.91
C VAL A 80 13.97 -24.72 -12.41
N ASP A 81 13.32 -25.43 -11.51
CA ASP A 81 12.60 -26.66 -11.80
C ASP A 81 11.36 -26.28 -12.63
N GLU A 82 11.50 -26.26 -13.97
CA GLU A 82 10.50 -25.80 -14.94
C GLU A 82 9.14 -26.54 -14.82
N ASN A 83 9.10 -27.65 -14.08
CA ASN A 83 7.88 -28.44 -13.83
C ASN A 83 7.04 -27.98 -12.63
N LYS A 84 7.47 -26.98 -11.85
CA LYS A 84 6.80 -26.63 -10.59
C LYS A 84 5.79 -25.48 -10.68
N VAL A 85 5.87 -24.64 -11.70
CA VAL A 85 4.95 -23.49 -11.88
C VAL A 85 4.14 -23.70 -13.17
N LYS A 86 2.93 -24.25 -13.03
CA LYS A 86 1.98 -24.27 -14.14
C LYS A 86 1.36 -22.88 -14.25
N PHE A 87 1.72 -22.14 -15.28
CA PHE A 87 1.01 -20.91 -15.64
C PHE A 87 -0.35 -21.28 -16.23
N GLU A 88 -1.37 -20.47 -15.94
CA GLU A 88 -2.63 -20.50 -16.66
C GLU A 88 -2.74 -19.27 -17.56
N LYS A 89 -3.28 -19.50 -18.76
CA LYS A 89 -3.64 -18.43 -19.68
C LYS A 89 -5.13 -18.18 -19.55
N TYR A 90 -5.49 -16.98 -19.18
CA TYR A 90 -6.86 -16.51 -19.17
C TYR A 90 -7.08 -15.70 -20.45
N SER A 91 -7.98 -16.15 -21.31
CA SER A 91 -8.44 -15.38 -22.47
C SER A 91 -9.71 -14.66 -22.08
N ASP A 92 -9.67 -13.33 -22.08
CA ASP A 92 -10.88 -12.54 -21.96
C ASP A 92 -11.70 -12.66 -23.26
N GLY A 93 -13.00 -12.40 -23.20
CA GLY A 93 -13.90 -12.45 -24.37
C GLY A 93 -13.48 -11.54 -25.54
N ASN A 94 -12.58 -10.59 -25.27
CA ASN A 94 -12.00 -9.64 -26.23
C ASN A 94 -10.68 -10.10 -26.87
N GLY A 95 -10.21 -11.32 -26.61
CA GLY A 95 -9.00 -11.90 -27.23
C GLY A 95 -7.67 -11.56 -26.54
N THR A 96 -7.68 -10.77 -25.46
CA THR A 96 -6.48 -10.50 -24.65
C THR A 96 -6.12 -11.73 -23.80
N VAL A 97 -4.83 -12.12 -23.82
CA VAL A 97 -4.32 -13.26 -23.04
C VAL A 97 -3.60 -12.76 -21.79
N LEU A 98 -4.15 -13.05 -20.63
CA LEU A 98 -3.51 -12.85 -19.33
C LEU A 98 -2.78 -14.12 -18.90
N THR A 99 -1.58 -13.96 -18.33
CA THR A 99 -0.83 -15.08 -17.74
C THR A 99 -0.79 -14.92 -16.23
N SER A 100 -1.21 -15.93 -15.48
CA SER A 100 -1.10 -15.97 -14.01
C SER A 100 -0.55 -17.30 -13.53
N VAL A 101 -0.05 -17.35 -12.30
CA VAL A 101 0.33 -18.62 -11.66
C VAL A 101 -0.93 -19.40 -11.31
N LYS A 102 -1.00 -20.71 -11.60
CA LYS A 102 -2.18 -21.53 -11.27
C LYS A 102 -2.51 -21.46 -9.77
N PRO A 103 -3.78 -21.28 -9.39
CA PRO A 103 -4.15 -21.18 -7.98
C PRO A 103 -4.11 -22.55 -7.30
N ASP A 104 -4.01 -22.53 -5.96
CA ASP A 104 -4.18 -23.72 -5.13
C ASP A 104 -5.62 -24.27 -5.26
N PRO A 105 -5.85 -25.60 -5.11
CA PRO A 105 -7.19 -26.20 -5.22
C PRO A 105 -8.27 -25.55 -4.34
N SER A 106 -7.89 -24.95 -3.22
CA SER A 106 -8.83 -24.26 -2.33
C SER A 106 -9.38 -22.92 -2.88
N TYR A 107 -8.85 -22.43 -4.00
CA TYR A 107 -9.25 -21.14 -4.59
C TYR A 107 -10.72 -21.08 -5.00
N GLU A 108 -11.17 -22.06 -5.80
CA GLU A 108 -12.56 -22.13 -6.29
C GLU A 108 -13.57 -22.27 -5.14
N GLU A 109 -13.19 -23.02 -4.10
CA GLU A 109 -14.00 -23.19 -2.90
C GLU A 109 -14.13 -21.86 -2.13
N ASN A 110 -13.04 -21.11 -1.98
CA ASN A 110 -13.07 -19.79 -1.36
C ASN A 110 -13.95 -18.82 -2.16
N LEU A 111 -13.87 -18.84 -3.50
CA LEU A 111 -14.64 -17.96 -4.37
C LEU A 111 -16.15 -18.22 -4.26
N LYS A 112 -16.58 -19.49 -4.36
CA LYS A 112 -17.99 -19.90 -4.22
C LYS A 112 -18.55 -19.54 -2.85
N HIS A 113 -17.83 -19.89 -1.79
CA HIS A 113 -18.35 -19.66 -0.45
C HIS A 113 -18.34 -18.16 -0.07
N ASN A 114 -17.45 -17.35 -0.64
CA ASN A 114 -17.50 -15.90 -0.47
C ASN A 114 -18.78 -15.30 -1.09
N GLN A 115 -19.20 -15.76 -2.28
CA GLN A 115 -20.47 -15.36 -2.89
C GLN A 115 -21.68 -15.69 -2.00
N GLU A 116 -21.69 -16.86 -1.36
CA GLU A 116 -22.78 -17.29 -0.46
C GLU A 116 -22.86 -16.49 0.85
N THR A 117 -21.75 -15.91 1.30
CA THR A 117 -21.65 -15.21 2.60
C THR A 117 -21.54 -13.69 2.48
N ALA A 118 -21.56 -13.16 1.26
CA ALA A 118 -21.60 -11.73 1.02
C ALA A 118 -22.84 -11.09 1.69
N PRO A 119 -22.71 -9.90 2.30
CA PRO A 119 -23.87 -9.17 2.80
C PRO A 119 -24.83 -8.88 1.64
N ARG A 120 -26.10 -9.31 1.76
CA ARG A 120 -27.14 -8.94 0.79
C ARG A 120 -27.31 -7.43 0.84
N SER A 121 -27.23 -6.78 -0.32
CA SER A 121 -27.60 -5.37 -0.46
C SER A 121 -28.99 -5.14 0.14
N ARG A 122 -29.15 -4.02 0.84
CA ARG A 122 -30.47 -3.57 1.30
C ARG A 122 -31.26 -3.14 0.08
N ASP A 123 -32.01 -4.07 -0.53
CA ASP A 123 -33.07 -3.70 -1.46
C ASP A 123 -34.09 -2.84 -0.72
N ALA A 124 -34.08 -1.54 -1.03
CA ALA A 124 -35.06 -0.56 -0.59
C ALA A 124 -36.38 -0.76 -1.34
N SER A 125 -37.01 -1.92 -1.21
CA SER A 125 -38.33 -2.18 -1.78
C SER A 125 -39.01 -3.38 -1.11
N ARG A 126 -39.35 -3.27 0.18
CA ARG A 126 -40.37 -4.12 0.79
C ARG A 126 -41.28 -3.30 1.70
N GLU A 127 -42.47 -3.01 1.18
CA GLU A 127 -43.59 -2.45 1.95
C GLU A 127 -43.97 -3.37 3.13
N PRO A 128 -44.36 -2.81 4.29
CA PRO A 128 -44.75 -3.59 5.45
C PRO A 128 -46.17 -4.14 5.30
N LYS A 129 -46.32 -5.47 5.24
CA LYS A 129 -47.62 -6.14 5.35
C LYS A 129 -48.20 -5.94 6.76
N SER A 130 -49.43 -5.44 6.81
CA SER A 130 -50.26 -5.26 8.01
C SER A 130 -50.59 -6.60 8.68
N ARG A 131 -50.65 -6.58 10.01
CA ARG A 131 -50.85 -7.75 10.87
C ARG A 131 -52.29 -7.74 11.41
N SER A 132 -53.15 -8.61 10.88
CA SER A 132 -54.47 -8.89 11.43
C SER A 132 -54.35 -9.75 12.69
N LYS A 133 -55.04 -9.33 13.76
CA LYS A 133 -55.24 -10.10 15.00
C LYS A 133 -56.50 -10.95 14.83
N GLU A 134 -56.41 -12.24 15.13
CA GLU A 134 -57.59 -13.07 15.42
C GLU A 134 -57.41 -13.74 16.77
N GLN A 135 -58.40 -13.54 17.64
CA GLN A 135 -58.57 -14.17 18.94
C GLN A 135 -59.40 -15.45 18.76
N GLY A 136 -59.02 -16.52 19.47
CA GLY A 136 -59.84 -17.72 19.63
C GLY A 136 -59.46 -18.45 20.92
N ILE A 137 -60.45 -18.67 21.78
CA ILE A 137 -60.38 -19.28 23.12
C ILE A 137 -60.95 -20.71 23.07
N SER A 138 -60.53 -21.54 24.04
CA SER A 138 -61.05 -22.84 24.52
C SER A 138 -60.37 -24.10 23.94
N GLY A 139 -60.04 -25.16 24.71
CA GLY A 139 -60.19 -25.45 26.14
C GLY A 139 -59.61 -26.85 26.49
N GLN A 140 -59.28 -27.02 27.78
CA GLN A 140 -59.12 -28.25 28.61
C GLN A 140 -58.02 -29.33 28.38
N GLN A 141 -57.15 -29.42 29.42
CA GLN A 141 -56.63 -30.58 30.20
C GLN A 141 -56.21 -31.87 29.43
N ASP A 142 -55.03 -32.47 29.64
CA ASP A 142 -54.58 -33.00 30.93
C ASP A 142 -53.11 -33.52 30.89
N THR A 143 -52.57 -33.79 32.08
CA THR A 143 -51.34 -34.53 32.45
C THR A 143 -50.00 -33.79 32.57
N THR A 144 -49.64 -33.65 33.85
CA THR A 144 -48.39 -33.24 34.48
C THR A 144 -47.16 -34.03 33.98
N LYS A 145 -46.34 -33.38 33.16
CA LYS A 145 -44.89 -33.56 33.17
C LYS A 145 -44.28 -32.41 33.96
N THR A 146 -43.54 -32.74 35.01
CA THR A 146 -42.71 -31.81 35.78
C THR A 146 -41.69 -31.18 34.83
N GLN A 147 -42.07 -30.08 34.16
CA GLN A 147 -41.18 -29.30 33.32
C GLN A 147 -40.24 -28.56 34.25
N LEU A 148 -38.96 -28.95 34.22
CA LEU A 148 -37.88 -28.12 34.75
C LEU A 148 -38.02 -26.73 34.12
N GLN A 149 -38.27 -25.71 34.94
CA GLN A 149 -38.26 -24.32 34.49
C GLN A 149 -36.82 -23.94 34.15
N THR A 150 -36.45 -24.15 32.89
CA THR A 150 -35.22 -23.60 32.33
C THR A 150 -35.31 -22.07 32.40
N GLY A 151 -34.27 -21.43 32.95
CA GLY A 151 -34.11 -19.97 32.87
C GLY A 151 -33.99 -19.48 31.42
N ARG A 152 -33.56 -18.22 31.20
CA ARG A 152 -33.29 -17.73 29.84
C ARG A 152 -32.46 -18.77 29.07
N GLN A 153 -32.99 -19.29 27.96
CA GLN A 153 -32.21 -20.11 27.02
C GLN A 153 -31.02 -19.27 26.57
N ALA A 154 -29.80 -19.76 26.83
CA ALA A 154 -28.60 -19.10 26.34
C ALA A 154 -28.67 -19.01 24.82
N GLY A 155 -28.80 -17.79 24.30
CA GLY A 155 -28.95 -17.50 22.87
C GLY A 155 -30.37 -17.30 22.34
N ALA A 156 -31.42 -17.44 23.17
CA ALA A 156 -32.77 -17.01 22.76
C ALA A 156 -32.80 -15.47 22.55
N GLY A 157 -33.05 -15.03 21.32
CA GLY A 157 -32.96 -13.62 20.90
C GLY A 157 -31.73 -13.26 20.07
N TRP A 158 -30.74 -14.15 19.91
CA TRP A 158 -29.60 -13.91 19.01
C TRP A 158 -30.03 -13.87 17.54
N GLU A 159 -31.08 -14.62 17.17
CA GLU A 159 -31.71 -14.50 15.85
C GLU A 159 -32.36 -13.13 15.57
N ARG A 160 -32.50 -12.26 16.60
CA ARG A 160 -33.00 -10.88 16.48
C ARG A 160 -31.89 -9.83 16.60
N SER A 161 -30.62 -10.23 16.80
CA SER A 161 -29.54 -9.23 16.84
C SER A 161 -29.31 -8.66 15.45
N ALA A 162 -29.25 -7.33 15.35
CA ALA A 162 -28.84 -6.63 14.12
C ALA A 162 -27.42 -6.99 13.66
N ILE A 163 -26.65 -7.62 14.57
CA ILE A 163 -25.30 -8.12 14.35
C ILE A 163 -25.39 -9.61 13.98
N ARG A 164 -24.95 -10.01 12.80
CA ARG A 164 -24.73 -11.42 12.44
C ARG A 164 -23.43 -11.88 13.08
N TRP A 165 -23.44 -13.04 13.74
CA TRP A 165 -22.27 -13.63 14.40
C TRP A 165 -21.67 -14.75 13.54
N ALA A 166 -20.34 -14.89 13.56
CA ALA A 166 -19.64 -15.99 12.89
C ALA A 166 -20.15 -17.34 13.42
N PRO A 167 -20.56 -18.30 12.56
CA PRO A 167 -20.96 -19.63 13.02
C PRO A 167 -19.77 -20.27 13.75
N MET A 168 -19.99 -20.92 14.90
CA MET A 168 -18.91 -21.50 15.71
C MET A 168 -18.08 -22.57 14.96
N ASN A 169 -18.62 -23.13 13.86
CA ASN A 169 -17.99 -24.14 13.03
C ASN A 169 -17.26 -23.56 11.79
N VAL A 170 -16.47 -22.51 11.95
CA VAL A 170 -15.59 -22.03 10.86
C VAL A 170 -14.37 -22.97 10.70
N PRO A 171 -14.10 -23.51 9.48
CA PRO A 171 -12.94 -24.36 9.20
C PRO A 171 -11.61 -23.74 9.63
N LEU A 172 -10.64 -24.57 10.06
CA LEU A 172 -9.31 -24.12 10.51
C LEU A 172 -8.60 -23.26 9.46
N GLN A 173 -8.68 -23.64 8.19
CA GLN A 173 -8.07 -22.90 7.08
C GLN A 173 -8.53 -21.43 7.05
N ARG A 174 -9.83 -21.19 7.25
CA ARG A 174 -10.38 -19.83 7.30
C ARG A 174 -9.94 -19.05 8.52
N ARG A 175 -9.74 -19.71 9.66
CA ARG A 175 -9.17 -19.07 10.85
C ARG A 175 -7.73 -18.64 10.59
N ILE A 176 -6.94 -19.49 9.93
CA ILE A 176 -5.57 -19.15 9.54
C ILE A 176 -5.54 -17.97 8.55
N GLN A 177 -6.43 -17.96 7.54
CA GLN A 177 -6.59 -16.81 6.64
C GLN A 177 -6.96 -15.52 7.40
N MET A 178 -7.92 -15.59 8.33
CA MET A 178 -8.29 -14.45 9.20
C MET A 178 -7.09 -13.96 10.01
N ILE A 179 -6.34 -14.87 10.64
CA ILE A 179 -5.17 -14.54 11.46
C ILE A 179 -4.10 -13.88 10.59
N ALA A 180 -3.87 -14.37 9.37
CA ALA A 180 -2.88 -13.79 8.46
C ALA A 180 -3.24 -12.35 8.08
N VAL A 181 -4.50 -12.09 7.74
CA VAL A 181 -4.98 -10.73 7.43
C VAL A 181 -4.99 -9.85 8.67
N LEU A 182 -5.43 -10.36 9.82
CA LEU A 182 -5.42 -9.62 11.08
C LEU A 182 -4.00 -9.26 11.51
N TRP A 183 -3.05 -10.19 11.37
CA TRP A 183 -1.63 -9.93 11.61
C TRP A 183 -1.14 -8.79 10.73
N HIS A 184 -1.43 -8.82 9.43
CA HIS A 184 -1.05 -7.74 8.51
C HIS A 184 -1.66 -6.39 8.93
N THR A 185 -2.99 -6.33 9.14
CA THR A 185 -3.70 -5.08 9.44
C THR A 185 -3.38 -4.50 10.81
N THR A 186 -3.02 -5.33 11.79
CA THR A 186 -2.74 -4.88 13.17
C THR A 186 -1.27 -4.85 13.53
N SER A 187 -0.37 -5.30 12.64
CA SER A 187 1.07 -5.41 12.91
C SER A 187 1.67 -4.10 13.45
N ILE A 188 1.40 -2.95 12.83
CA ILE A 188 1.89 -1.65 13.30
C ILE A 188 1.47 -1.39 14.75
N ALA A 189 0.18 -1.55 15.05
CA ALA A 189 -0.35 -1.32 16.40
C ALA A 189 0.23 -2.33 17.41
N LEU A 190 0.40 -3.59 17.02
CA LEU A 190 0.98 -4.63 17.88
C LEU A 190 2.45 -4.35 18.20
N PHE A 191 3.27 -4.03 17.19
CA PHE A 191 4.69 -3.70 17.39
C PHE A 191 4.87 -2.42 18.19
N LEU A 192 4.04 -1.40 17.94
CA LEU A 192 4.08 -0.16 18.71
C LEU A 192 3.66 -0.39 20.17
N SER A 193 2.63 -1.20 20.41
CA SER A 193 2.20 -1.58 21.76
C SER A 193 3.29 -2.38 22.49
N LEU A 194 3.94 -3.31 21.80
CA LEU A 194 5.08 -4.07 22.32
C LEU A 194 6.25 -3.13 22.67
N PHE A 195 6.53 -2.14 21.83
CA PHE A 195 7.54 -1.13 22.11
C PHE A 195 7.25 -0.35 23.38
N PHE A 196 6.05 0.20 23.54
CA PHE A 196 5.70 0.93 24.77
C PHE A 196 5.70 0.03 26.00
N LEU A 197 5.28 -1.23 25.86
CA LEU A 197 5.38 -2.22 26.94
C LEU A 197 6.85 -2.42 27.36
N LEU A 198 7.77 -2.66 26.41
CA LEU A 198 9.20 -2.82 26.70
C LEU A 198 9.83 -1.53 27.24
N ALA A 199 9.43 -0.37 26.74
CA ALA A 199 9.89 0.92 27.24
C ALA A 199 9.46 1.17 28.69
N SER A 200 8.33 0.62 29.13
CA SER A 200 7.88 0.73 30.53
C SER A 200 8.63 -0.19 31.50
N ILE A 201 9.50 -1.07 31.01
CA ILE A 201 10.30 -2.01 31.81
C ILE A 201 11.77 -1.55 31.81
N PRO A 202 12.30 -0.95 32.90
CA PRO A 202 13.68 -0.45 32.94
C PRO A 202 14.76 -1.50 32.63
N LEU A 203 14.49 -2.77 32.93
CA LEU A 203 15.40 -3.89 32.61
C LEU A 203 15.61 -4.08 31.10
N ALA A 204 14.68 -3.62 30.25
CA ALA A 204 14.82 -3.70 28.80
C ALA A 204 15.63 -2.54 28.20
N TRP A 205 15.83 -1.44 28.94
CA TRP A 205 16.49 -0.22 28.45
C TRP A 205 17.92 -0.41 27.93
N PRO A 206 18.77 -1.27 28.55
CA PRO A 206 20.12 -1.51 28.03
C PRO A 206 20.13 -2.07 26.60
N LEU A 207 19.04 -2.72 26.16
CA LEU A 207 18.88 -3.17 24.77
C LEU A 207 18.11 -2.15 23.93
N LEU A 208 17.09 -1.53 24.51
CA LEU A 208 16.18 -0.64 23.79
C LEU A 208 16.84 0.68 23.40
N ILE A 209 17.65 1.29 24.28
CA ILE A 209 18.30 2.58 24.02
C ILE A 209 19.32 2.47 22.87
N PRO A 210 20.26 1.50 22.87
CA PRO A 210 21.17 1.33 21.74
C PRO A 210 20.44 1.00 20.44
N TYR A 211 19.38 0.19 20.50
CA TYR A 211 18.53 -0.09 19.35
C TYR A 211 17.88 1.19 18.77
N LEU A 212 17.30 2.04 19.62
CA LEU A 212 16.70 3.31 19.19
C LEU A 212 17.75 4.25 18.60
N ILE A 213 18.91 4.39 19.24
CA ILE A 213 20.03 5.19 18.71
C ILE A 213 20.43 4.69 17.31
N TYR A 214 20.64 3.38 17.16
CA TYR A 214 20.97 2.79 15.86
C TYR A 214 19.88 3.08 14.80
N THR A 215 18.62 2.80 15.13
CA THR A 215 17.52 2.91 14.18
C THR A 215 17.19 4.35 13.77
N LEU A 216 17.26 5.31 14.70
CA LEU A 216 16.86 6.70 14.46
C LEU A 216 18.00 7.59 13.94
N ILE A 217 19.26 7.28 14.27
CA ILE A 217 20.41 8.14 13.93
C ILE A 217 21.25 7.55 12.79
N PHE A 218 21.50 6.24 12.79
CA PHE A 218 22.50 5.64 11.91
C PHE A 218 21.92 4.83 10.75
N SER A 219 20.69 4.35 10.87
CA SER A 219 20.15 3.36 9.98
C SER A 219 19.39 3.96 8.79
N GLU A 220 20.01 3.91 7.61
CA GLU A 220 19.42 4.33 6.32
C GLU A 220 18.82 3.17 5.50
N ASP A 221 18.60 2.00 6.11
CA ASP A 221 18.18 0.77 5.39
C ASP A 221 16.91 0.92 4.54
N SER A 222 16.04 1.88 4.85
CA SER A 222 14.79 2.15 4.12
C SER A 222 14.97 3.00 2.86
N THR A 223 16.13 3.63 2.67
CA THR A 223 16.45 4.53 1.55
C THR A 223 17.74 4.15 0.82
N ASP A 224 18.61 3.30 1.38
CA ASP A 224 19.96 3.04 0.84
C ASP A 224 20.02 2.28 -0.50
N GLY A 225 18.90 1.68 -0.91
CA GLY A 225 18.72 0.95 -2.16
C GLY A 225 19.26 -0.49 -2.19
N ARG A 226 19.95 -0.95 -1.14
CA ARG A 226 20.69 -2.23 -1.15
C ARG A 226 19.85 -3.44 -0.77
N LEU A 227 18.70 -3.23 -0.12
CA LEU A 227 17.81 -4.29 0.36
C LEU A 227 18.49 -5.34 1.26
N LYS A 228 19.54 -4.98 2.02
CA LYS A 228 20.31 -5.92 2.85
C LYS A 228 19.47 -6.73 3.83
N ARG A 229 18.35 -6.15 4.26
CA ARG A 229 17.45 -6.73 5.26
C ARG A 229 16.33 -7.56 4.67
N ARG A 230 16.14 -7.54 3.35
CA ARG A 230 15.11 -8.32 2.67
C ARG A 230 15.34 -9.81 2.89
N SER A 231 14.30 -10.50 3.34
CA SER A 231 14.28 -11.94 3.59
C SER A 231 13.32 -12.64 2.64
N ASP A 232 13.86 -13.36 1.66
CA ASP A 232 13.04 -14.16 0.76
C ASP A 232 12.31 -15.30 1.49
N PHE A 233 12.86 -15.80 2.60
CA PHE A 233 12.18 -16.75 3.46
C PHE A 233 10.89 -16.15 4.03
N MET A 234 10.96 -14.92 4.55
CA MET A 234 9.78 -14.23 5.08
C MET A 234 8.76 -13.97 3.97
N ARG A 235 9.20 -13.48 2.81
CA ARG A 235 8.31 -13.17 1.67
C ARG A 235 7.65 -14.42 1.06
N ARG A 236 8.29 -15.59 1.12
CA ARG A 236 7.78 -16.90 0.63
C ARG A 236 7.04 -17.71 1.69
N SER A 237 6.84 -17.16 2.89
CA SER A 237 6.12 -17.85 3.97
C SER A 237 4.69 -18.20 3.58
N LYS A 238 4.21 -19.37 4.04
CA LYS A 238 2.82 -19.85 3.83
C LYS A 238 1.76 -18.93 4.46
N VAL A 239 2.15 -18.07 5.40
CA VAL A 239 1.26 -17.03 5.95
C VAL A 239 0.73 -16.14 4.83
N TRP A 240 1.57 -15.82 3.83
CA TRP A 240 1.17 -14.97 2.71
C TRP A 240 0.26 -15.70 1.72
N SER A 241 0.41 -17.01 1.55
CA SER A 241 -0.55 -17.82 0.81
C SER A 241 -1.93 -17.80 1.48
N ALA A 242 -1.97 -17.88 2.82
CA ALA A 242 -3.23 -17.74 3.57
C ALA A 242 -3.82 -16.32 3.45
N PHE A 243 -2.98 -15.28 3.51
CA PHE A 243 -3.40 -13.90 3.26
C PHE A 243 -4.02 -13.72 1.87
N ALA A 244 -3.33 -14.17 0.80
CA ALA A 244 -3.85 -14.08 -0.56
C ALA A 244 -5.14 -14.90 -0.76
N SER A 245 -5.24 -16.06 -0.12
CA SER A 245 -6.43 -16.92 -0.19
C SER A 245 -7.63 -16.35 0.56
N TYR A 246 -7.44 -15.38 1.46
CA TYR A 246 -8.54 -14.66 2.09
C TYR A 246 -9.32 -13.80 1.09
N PHE A 247 -8.60 -13.17 0.17
CA PHE A 247 -9.10 -12.26 -0.87
C PHE A 247 -9.26 -12.91 -2.25
N PRO A 248 -9.24 -14.26 -2.34
CA PRO A 248 -8.89 -14.97 -3.58
C PRO A 248 -8.03 -14.16 -4.57
N ALA A 249 -6.89 -13.64 -4.12
CA ALA A 249 -6.11 -12.68 -4.89
C ALA A 249 -5.36 -13.33 -6.06
N ARG A 250 -5.24 -12.64 -7.19
CA ARG A 250 -4.54 -13.09 -8.40
C ARG A 250 -3.65 -11.97 -8.95
N LEU A 251 -2.48 -12.36 -9.47
CA LEU A 251 -1.59 -11.48 -10.21
C LEU A 251 -1.52 -11.96 -11.66
N HIS A 252 -1.85 -11.06 -12.58
CA HIS A 252 -1.93 -11.32 -14.00
C HIS A 252 -0.91 -10.44 -14.74
N ARG A 253 -0.17 -11.05 -15.66
CA ARG A 253 0.76 -10.36 -16.54
C ARG A 253 0.22 -10.35 -17.97
N THR A 254 0.13 -9.17 -18.57
CA THR A 254 -0.24 -9.00 -19.99
C THR A 254 0.93 -9.31 -20.93
N VAL A 255 2.13 -8.83 -20.62
CA VAL A 255 3.34 -9.03 -21.43
C VAL A 255 4.56 -9.39 -20.56
N PRO A 256 5.50 -10.20 -21.07
CA PRO A 256 6.77 -10.41 -20.38
C PRO A 256 7.56 -9.11 -20.28
N LEU A 257 8.25 -8.91 -19.16
CA LEU A 257 9.17 -7.79 -18.95
C LEU A 257 10.61 -8.29 -19.04
N VAL A 258 11.49 -7.46 -19.60
CA VAL A 258 12.88 -7.81 -19.84
C VAL A 258 13.69 -7.52 -18.57
N PRO A 259 14.44 -8.49 -18.01
CA PRO A 259 15.17 -8.29 -16.76
C PRO A 259 16.38 -7.33 -16.91
N THR A 260 16.67 -6.86 -18.12
CA THR A 260 17.74 -5.89 -18.39
C THR A 260 17.30 -4.42 -18.31
N ARG A 261 16.03 -4.16 -17.97
CA ARG A 261 15.47 -2.81 -17.80
C ARG A 261 15.21 -2.51 -16.33
N LYS A 262 14.97 -1.23 -16.05
CA LYS A 262 14.48 -0.71 -14.77
C LYS A 262 12.99 -0.44 -14.89
N TYR A 263 12.23 -0.66 -13.82
CA TYR A 263 10.77 -0.48 -13.87
C TYR A 263 10.22 0.30 -12.68
N ILE A 264 9.22 1.14 -12.94
CA ILE A 264 8.34 1.70 -11.92
C ILE A 264 6.92 1.20 -12.19
N PHE A 265 6.44 0.30 -11.35
CA PHE A 265 5.06 -0.15 -11.35
C PHE A 265 4.20 0.88 -10.63
N GLY A 266 3.23 1.49 -11.33
CA GLY A 266 2.24 2.35 -10.70
C GLY A 266 0.96 1.56 -10.45
N TYR A 267 0.65 1.32 -9.17
CA TYR A 267 -0.49 0.53 -8.71
C TYR A 267 -1.72 1.40 -8.45
N HIS A 268 -2.86 0.96 -8.97
CA HIS A 268 -4.16 1.61 -8.86
C HIS A 268 -5.29 0.59 -8.66
N PRO A 269 -6.36 0.90 -7.91
CA PRO A 269 -6.44 2.01 -6.96
C PRO A 269 -5.64 1.69 -5.68
N HIS A 270 -5.41 2.67 -4.82
CA HIS A 270 -4.87 2.49 -3.47
C HIS A 270 -5.83 1.66 -2.61
N GLY A 271 -7.14 1.87 -2.76
CA GLY A 271 -8.12 1.40 -1.77
C GLY A 271 -7.79 1.94 -0.37
N ILE A 272 -8.20 1.25 0.68
CA ILE A 272 -7.91 1.72 2.05
C ILE A 272 -6.48 1.38 2.48
N ILE A 273 -6.02 0.14 2.25
CA ILE A 273 -4.71 -0.37 2.73
C ILE A 273 -3.88 -0.99 1.59
N SER A 274 -4.40 -1.07 0.36
CA SER A 274 -3.72 -1.69 -0.79
C SER A 274 -3.33 -3.15 -0.55
N HIS A 275 -4.29 -3.98 -0.11
CA HIS A 275 -4.05 -5.40 0.17
C HIS A 275 -3.58 -6.17 -1.05
N GLY A 276 -4.10 -5.83 -2.24
CA GLY A 276 -3.65 -6.42 -3.50
C GLY A 276 -2.21 -6.05 -3.83
N ALA A 277 -1.80 -4.81 -3.58
CA ALA A 277 -0.41 -4.38 -3.78
C ALA A 277 0.53 -5.14 -2.85
N PHE A 278 0.15 -5.29 -1.59
CA PHE A 278 0.93 -6.06 -0.63
C PHE A 278 1.05 -7.54 -1.02
N ALA A 279 -0.06 -8.19 -1.38
CA ALA A 279 -0.07 -9.58 -1.84
C ALA A 279 0.80 -9.79 -3.09
N ALA A 280 0.67 -8.90 -4.09
CA ALA A 280 1.32 -9.02 -5.39
C ALA A 280 2.81 -8.63 -5.37
N PHE A 281 3.15 -7.54 -4.66
CA PHE A 281 4.46 -6.89 -4.80
C PHE A 281 5.28 -6.91 -3.50
N GLY A 282 4.63 -6.97 -2.34
CA GLY A 282 5.28 -7.07 -1.03
C GLY A 282 5.72 -8.50 -0.68
N THR A 283 4.98 -9.51 -1.16
CA THR A 283 5.21 -10.93 -0.84
C THR A 283 5.42 -11.76 -2.10
N GLU A 284 5.67 -13.06 -1.94
CA GLU A 284 5.68 -14.03 -3.05
C GLU A 284 4.40 -14.87 -3.12
N ALA A 285 3.33 -14.46 -2.43
CA ALA A 285 2.07 -15.22 -2.39
C ALA A 285 1.44 -15.42 -3.77
N LEU A 286 1.57 -14.42 -4.65
CA LEU A 286 1.03 -14.44 -6.01
C LEU A 286 2.08 -14.78 -7.07
N GLY A 287 3.29 -15.19 -6.67
CA GLY A 287 4.33 -15.64 -7.59
C GLY A 287 4.94 -14.53 -8.46
N PHE A 288 5.19 -13.34 -7.90
CA PHE A 288 5.81 -12.24 -8.64
C PHE A 288 7.11 -12.66 -9.33
N SER A 289 8.02 -13.35 -8.61
CA SER A 289 9.29 -13.79 -9.17
C SER A 289 9.11 -14.80 -10.32
N ASP A 290 8.01 -15.55 -10.31
CA ASP A 290 7.70 -16.52 -11.36
C ASP A 290 7.14 -15.82 -12.61
N LEU A 291 6.32 -14.78 -12.42
CA LEU A 291 5.77 -13.97 -13.51
C LEU A 291 6.77 -12.98 -14.10
N PHE A 292 7.74 -12.51 -13.32
CA PHE A 292 8.74 -11.52 -13.76
C PHE A 292 10.15 -12.01 -13.39
N PRO A 293 10.63 -13.10 -14.03
CA PRO A 293 11.90 -13.70 -13.68
C PRO A 293 13.05 -12.73 -13.92
N GLY A 294 13.97 -12.66 -12.95
CA GLY A 294 15.11 -11.74 -13.00
C GLY A 294 14.77 -10.29 -12.66
N ILE A 295 13.53 -9.96 -12.29
CA ILE A 295 13.17 -8.63 -11.80
C ILE A 295 12.99 -8.67 -10.27
N THR A 296 13.74 -7.83 -9.56
CA THR A 296 13.60 -7.65 -8.11
C THR A 296 12.77 -6.41 -7.82
N ASN A 297 11.50 -6.64 -7.47
CA ASN A 297 10.58 -5.56 -7.11
C ASN A 297 10.60 -5.22 -5.62
N THR A 298 10.44 -3.93 -5.32
CA THR A 298 10.33 -3.36 -3.97
C THR A 298 9.04 -2.56 -3.84
N LEU A 299 8.10 -3.00 -2.99
CA LEU A 299 6.89 -2.24 -2.70
C LEU A 299 7.23 -1.06 -1.78
N LEU A 300 6.80 0.14 -2.15
CA LEU A 300 7.11 1.37 -1.44
C LEU A 300 5.96 1.79 -0.53
N THR A 301 6.32 2.30 0.65
CA THR A 301 5.37 2.78 1.66
C THR A 301 5.87 4.07 2.30
N LEU A 302 5.00 4.73 3.07
CA LEU A 302 5.30 5.94 3.85
C LEU A 302 6.58 5.79 4.69
N ASP A 303 7.40 6.85 4.70
CA ASP A 303 8.66 6.90 5.46
C ASP A 303 8.45 6.68 6.97
N SER A 304 7.33 7.16 7.50
CA SER A 304 6.95 7.02 8.93
C SER A 304 6.89 5.57 9.39
N ASN A 305 6.57 4.62 8.50
CA ASN A 305 6.58 3.19 8.81
C ASN A 305 7.96 2.70 9.24
N PHE A 306 9.03 3.31 8.74
CA PHE A 306 10.41 2.96 9.07
C PHE A 306 10.93 3.69 10.31
N ARG A 307 10.09 4.48 10.99
CA ARG A 307 10.38 5.09 12.30
C ARG A 307 9.70 4.36 13.45
N VAL A 308 8.77 3.44 13.17
CA VAL A 308 8.09 2.63 14.19
C VAL A 308 9.00 1.48 14.64
N PRO A 309 9.43 1.43 15.91
CA PRO A 309 10.24 0.35 16.44
C PRO A 309 9.63 -1.04 16.19
N PHE A 310 10.48 -2.02 15.88
CA PHE A 310 10.15 -3.40 15.51
C PHE A 310 9.33 -3.58 14.23
N TYR A 311 8.33 -2.74 13.97
CA TYR A 311 7.60 -2.77 12.71
C TYR A 311 8.52 -2.41 11.53
N ARG A 312 9.43 -1.45 11.71
CA ARG A 312 10.50 -1.13 10.76
C ARG A 312 11.25 -2.38 10.31
N ASP A 313 11.70 -3.18 11.28
CA ASP A 313 12.50 -4.38 11.03
C ASP A 313 11.69 -5.43 10.26
N TYR A 314 10.42 -5.57 10.61
CA TYR A 314 9.46 -6.43 9.92
C TYR A 314 9.19 -5.97 8.48
N ALA A 315 8.95 -4.67 8.25
CA ALA A 315 8.74 -4.11 6.91
C ALA A 315 9.98 -4.27 6.02
N LEU A 316 11.18 -4.01 6.56
CA LEU A 316 12.45 -4.20 5.84
C LEU A 316 12.73 -5.68 5.55
N ALA A 317 12.35 -6.58 6.47
CA ALA A 317 12.46 -8.02 6.25
C ALA A 317 11.54 -8.51 5.11
N LEU A 318 10.38 -7.90 4.94
CA LEU A 318 9.52 -8.11 3.77
C LEU A 318 10.05 -7.43 2.50
N GLY A 319 11.14 -6.66 2.59
CA GLY A 319 11.74 -5.96 1.46
C GLY A 319 10.93 -4.75 1.01
N LEU A 320 10.16 -4.12 1.90
CA LEU A 320 9.53 -2.82 1.66
C LEU A 320 10.57 -1.71 1.86
N ALA A 321 10.36 -0.57 1.20
CA ALA A 321 11.22 0.61 1.33
C ALA A 321 10.41 1.92 1.37
N SER A 322 11.09 3.03 1.67
CA SER A 322 10.47 4.36 1.71
C SER A 322 10.07 4.80 0.30
N VAL A 323 8.91 5.46 0.17
CA VAL A 323 8.44 6.07 -1.09
C VAL A 323 9.12 7.42 -1.39
N SER A 324 10.11 7.83 -0.58
CA SER A 324 10.88 9.04 -0.81
C SER A 324 11.62 9.01 -2.16
N ARG A 325 11.82 10.20 -2.74
CA ARG A 325 12.56 10.34 -4.01
C ARG A 325 13.95 9.69 -3.92
N GLU A 326 14.69 9.97 -2.86
CA GLU A 326 16.03 9.41 -2.63
C GLU A 326 16.02 7.87 -2.63
N SER A 327 15.08 7.26 -1.92
CA SER A 327 14.91 5.81 -1.88
C SER A 327 14.66 5.24 -3.27
N ILE A 328 13.75 5.83 -4.04
CA ILE A 328 13.43 5.38 -5.40
C ILE A 328 14.67 5.48 -6.30
N GLU A 329 15.38 6.61 -6.27
CA GLU A 329 16.60 6.83 -7.06
C GLU A 329 17.68 5.81 -6.66
N ASN A 330 17.91 5.55 -5.37
CA ASN A 330 18.86 4.55 -4.90
C ASN A 330 18.47 3.11 -5.28
N LEU A 331 17.19 2.75 -5.16
CA LEU A 331 16.69 1.42 -5.52
C LEU A 331 16.82 1.11 -7.02
N LEU A 332 16.68 2.14 -7.86
CA LEU A 332 16.78 2.06 -9.31
C LEU A 332 18.20 2.27 -9.84
N SER A 333 19.14 2.76 -9.04
CA SER A 333 20.53 2.99 -9.46
C SER A 333 21.54 2.03 -8.83
N ARG A 334 21.13 1.21 -7.85
CA ARG A 334 22.01 0.28 -7.13
C ARG A 334 21.52 -1.16 -7.22
N GLY A 335 22.47 -2.09 -7.21
CA GLY A 335 22.19 -3.52 -7.25
C GLY A 335 21.66 -3.96 -8.62
N GLY A 336 20.90 -5.04 -8.65
CA GLY A 336 20.49 -5.64 -9.93
C GLY A 336 21.64 -6.40 -10.61
N HIS A 337 21.41 -6.88 -11.83
CA HIS A 337 22.35 -7.78 -12.54
C HIS A 337 23.71 -7.13 -12.84
N ASN A 338 23.75 -5.82 -13.02
CA ASN A 338 24.96 -5.06 -13.32
C ASN A 338 25.42 -4.15 -12.17
N ASN A 339 24.82 -4.27 -10.97
CA ASN A 339 25.01 -3.35 -9.84
C ASN A 339 24.61 -1.88 -10.07
N GLU A 340 24.04 -1.53 -11.24
CA GLU A 340 23.59 -0.18 -11.62
C GLU A 340 22.07 -0.10 -11.85
N GLY A 341 21.33 -1.02 -11.25
CA GLY A 341 19.86 -1.03 -11.29
C GLY A 341 19.22 -1.97 -12.30
N MET A 342 19.98 -2.68 -13.12
CA MET A 342 19.42 -3.59 -14.12
C MET A 342 18.57 -4.70 -13.46
N GLY A 343 17.31 -4.83 -13.85
CA GLY A 343 16.38 -5.78 -13.24
C GLY A 343 15.84 -5.32 -11.89
N ARG A 344 16.05 -4.06 -11.51
CA ARG A 344 15.39 -3.44 -10.35
C ARG A 344 14.05 -2.89 -10.74
N ALA A 345 13.09 -3.05 -9.83
CA ALA A 345 11.80 -2.43 -9.93
C ALA A 345 11.33 -1.89 -8.59
N VAL A 346 10.51 -0.85 -8.66
CA VAL A 346 9.75 -0.35 -7.51
C VAL A 346 8.26 -0.33 -7.83
N THR A 347 7.43 -0.57 -6.82
CA THR A 347 5.97 -0.39 -6.94
C THR A 347 5.53 0.78 -6.08
N ILE A 348 4.86 1.74 -6.70
CA ILE A 348 4.28 2.92 -6.05
C ILE A 348 2.77 2.80 -6.13
N VAL A 349 2.09 2.91 -4.99
CA VAL A 349 0.65 3.09 -4.96
C VAL A 349 0.35 4.58 -5.15
N VAL A 350 -0.06 4.96 -6.37
CA VAL A 350 0.02 6.36 -6.83
C VAL A 350 -1.04 7.26 -6.18
N GLY A 351 -2.28 6.76 -6.03
CA GLY A 351 -3.39 7.53 -5.46
C GLY A 351 -3.17 7.99 -4.02
N GLY A 352 -2.40 7.23 -3.24
CA GLY A 352 -2.01 7.55 -1.87
C GLY A 352 -3.20 7.80 -0.93
N ALA A 353 -2.96 8.61 0.10
CA ALA A 353 -3.97 8.90 1.13
C ALA A 353 -5.23 9.58 0.60
N LYS A 354 -5.15 10.34 -0.50
CA LYS A 354 -6.32 11.03 -1.07
C LYS A 354 -7.31 10.04 -1.66
N GLU A 355 -6.82 9.12 -2.50
CA GLU A 355 -7.64 8.06 -3.07
C GLU A 355 -8.18 7.10 -2.01
N SER A 356 -7.39 6.84 -0.95
CA SER A 356 -7.86 6.03 0.19
C SER A 356 -9.03 6.64 0.96
N LEU A 357 -9.16 7.97 0.98
CA LEU A 357 -10.27 8.67 1.66
C LEU A 357 -11.53 8.77 0.79
N ASP A 358 -11.41 8.55 -0.51
CA ASP A 358 -12.51 8.57 -1.48
C ASP A 358 -12.86 7.16 -1.97
N ALA A 359 -12.28 6.12 -1.37
CA ALA A 359 -12.44 4.73 -1.80
C ALA A 359 -13.87 4.24 -1.54
N GLN A 360 -14.62 4.05 -2.63
CA GLN A 360 -16.00 3.57 -2.59
C GLN A 360 -16.11 2.22 -3.31
N PRO A 361 -16.79 1.22 -2.73
CA PRO A 361 -17.12 -0.01 -3.43
C PRO A 361 -17.82 0.27 -4.77
N HIS A 362 -17.57 -0.58 -5.77
CA HIS A 362 -18.21 -0.54 -7.10
C HIS A 362 -17.86 0.69 -7.97
N LYS A 363 -17.04 1.61 -7.47
CA LYS A 363 -16.56 2.79 -8.21
C LYS A 363 -15.04 2.80 -8.26
N LEU A 364 -14.52 3.27 -9.38
CA LEU A 364 -13.09 3.37 -9.61
C LEU A 364 -12.73 4.80 -10.02
N LYS A 365 -12.38 5.60 -9.02
CA LYS A 365 -11.94 6.98 -9.17
C LYS A 365 -10.46 7.07 -8.80
N LEU A 366 -9.63 7.46 -9.75
CA LEU A 366 -8.17 7.50 -9.60
C LEU A 366 -7.66 8.94 -9.55
N VAL A 367 -6.89 9.26 -8.51
CA VAL A 367 -6.21 10.56 -8.38
C VAL A 367 -4.88 10.50 -9.13
N LEU A 368 -4.87 10.93 -10.39
CA LEU A 368 -3.72 10.70 -11.28
C LEU A 368 -3.36 11.88 -12.19
N ASN A 369 -4.29 12.78 -12.55
CA ASN A 369 -4.02 13.87 -13.50
C ASN A 369 -2.88 14.80 -13.02
N SER A 370 -2.85 15.12 -11.73
CA SER A 370 -1.84 15.94 -11.06
C SER A 370 -0.60 15.16 -10.61
N ARG A 371 -0.65 13.81 -10.64
CA ARG A 371 0.40 12.94 -10.08
C ARG A 371 1.51 12.66 -11.10
N LYS A 372 2.29 13.69 -11.45
CA LYS A 372 3.40 13.59 -12.41
C LYS A 372 4.76 13.23 -11.79
N GLY A 373 4.85 13.19 -10.45
CA GLY A 373 6.12 12.99 -9.73
C GLY A 373 6.80 11.64 -10.01
N PHE A 374 6.04 10.54 -10.06
CA PHE A 374 6.62 9.22 -10.35
C PHE A 374 7.10 9.11 -11.80
N VAL A 375 6.41 9.76 -12.74
CA VAL A 375 6.81 9.88 -14.15
C VAL A 375 8.13 10.65 -14.27
N LYS A 376 8.25 11.78 -13.54
CA LYS A 376 9.49 12.57 -13.48
C LYS A 376 10.68 11.74 -13.00
N ILE A 377 10.49 10.90 -11.98
CA ILE A 377 11.55 10.01 -11.48
C ILE A 377 11.87 8.91 -12.49
N ALA A 378 10.87 8.33 -13.14
CA ALA A 378 11.05 7.34 -14.20
C ALA A 378 11.94 7.89 -15.33
N ILE A 379 11.67 9.12 -15.78
CA ILE A 379 12.47 9.81 -16.80
C ILE A 379 13.90 10.06 -16.32
N ARG A 380 14.08 10.53 -15.09
CA ARG A 380 15.44 10.75 -14.54
C ARG A 380 16.27 9.49 -14.44
N GLN A 381 15.63 8.38 -14.10
CA GLN A 381 16.28 7.10 -13.89
C GLN A 381 16.30 6.22 -15.15
N GLY A 382 15.65 6.62 -16.25
CA GLY A 382 15.51 5.75 -17.43
C GLY A 382 14.79 4.43 -17.09
N ALA A 383 13.79 4.49 -16.23
CA ALA A 383 12.99 3.34 -15.82
C ALA A 383 11.65 3.35 -16.57
N ASP A 384 11.26 2.21 -17.13
CA ASP A 384 9.99 2.07 -17.83
C ASP A 384 8.83 2.10 -16.84
N LEU A 385 7.76 2.82 -17.20
CA LEU A 385 6.56 2.87 -16.39
C LEU A 385 5.66 1.68 -16.72
N VAL A 386 5.17 0.98 -15.70
CA VAL A 386 4.26 -0.15 -15.87
C VAL A 386 2.95 0.15 -15.15
N PRO A 387 1.84 0.41 -15.87
CA PRO A 387 0.53 0.56 -15.26
C PRO A 387 0.07 -0.75 -14.65
N VAL A 388 -0.46 -0.70 -13.43
CA VAL A 388 -1.03 -1.85 -12.73
C VAL A 388 -2.41 -1.47 -12.21
N LEU A 389 -3.42 -2.26 -12.59
CA LEU A 389 -4.80 -2.06 -12.20
C LEU A 389 -5.31 -3.24 -11.39
N ALA A 390 -5.83 -2.97 -10.20
CA ALA A 390 -6.37 -3.95 -9.26
C ALA A 390 -7.89 -3.85 -9.17
N PHE A 391 -8.56 -4.81 -9.79
CA PHE A 391 -10.01 -4.96 -9.72
C PHE A 391 -10.38 -5.63 -8.38
N GLY A 392 -11.34 -5.07 -7.65
CA GLY A 392 -11.79 -5.61 -6.36
C GLY A 392 -11.15 -4.99 -5.11
N GLU A 393 -10.18 -4.07 -5.27
CA GLU A 393 -9.47 -3.45 -4.15
C GLU A 393 -10.37 -2.49 -3.33
N ASN A 394 -11.23 -1.70 -4.00
CA ASN A 394 -12.13 -0.76 -3.31
C ASN A 394 -13.28 -1.47 -2.59
N GLU A 395 -13.56 -2.71 -2.97
CA GLU A 395 -14.65 -3.53 -2.47
C GLU A 395 -14.29 -4.24 -1.15
N LEU A 396 -13.02 -4.14 -0.72
CA LEU A 396 -12.53 -4.76 0.51
C LEU A 396 -13.04 -4.08 1.78
N TYR A 397 -13.54 -2.84 1.68
CA TYR A 397 -14.02 -2.06 2.81
C TYR A 397 -15.23 -1.22 2.43
N GLU A 398 -16.10 -0.94 3.40
CA GLU A 398 -17.12 0.09 3.26
C GLU A 398 -16.66 1.32 4.07
N GLN A 399 -16.42 2.42 3.38
CA GLN A 399 -16.05 3.66 4.04
C GLN A 399 -17.29 4.33 4.61
N VAL A 400 -17.21 4.79 5.86
CA VAL A 400 -18.24 5.68 6.40
C VAL A 400 -18.01 7.04 5.78
N ASP A 401 -19.04 7.59 5.14
CA ASP A 401 -18.97 8.93 4.56
C ASP A 401 -18.57 9.94 5.65
N SER A 402 -17.34 10.45 5.57
CA SER A 402 -16.82 11.42 6.52
C SER A 402 -17.52 12.77 6.42
N VAL A 403 -18.20 13.06 5.30
CA VAL A 403 -18.97 14.30 5.10
C VAL A 403 -20.16 14.36 6.05
N SER A 404 -20.69 13.21 6.49
CA SER A 404 -21.82 13.18 7.41
C SER A 404 -21.44 13.41 8.88
N HIS A 405 -20.15 13.55 9.23
CA HIS A 405 -19.69 13.68 10.63
C HIS A 405 -18.56 14.72 10.81
N PRO A 406 -18.90 16.01 11.10
CA PRO A 406 -17.94 17.11 11.17
C PRO A 406 -16.80 16.95 12.20
N TYR A 407 -17.07 16.31 13.34
CA TYR A 407 -16.07 16.09 14.39
C TYR A 407 -15.03 15.02 14.00
N ILE A 408 -15.47 13.99 13.30
CA ILE A 408 -14.64 12.93 12.75
C ILE A 408 -13.68 13.50 11.70
N HIS A 409 -14.21 14.31 10.77
CA HIS A 409 -13.42 14.97 9.74
C HIS A 409 -12.33 15.88 10.34
N LYS A 410 -12.67 16.66 11.38
CA LYS A 410 -11.70 17.50 12.10
C LYS A 410 -10.60 16.68 12.77
N PHE A 411 -10.92 15.55 13.41
CA PHE A 411 -9.91 14.66 13.99
C PHE A 411 -8.99 14.05 12.93
N GLN A 412 -9.55 13.59 11.80
CA GLN A 412 -8.76 13.07 10.68
C GLN A 412 -7.80 14.11 10.12
N LEU A 413 -8.22 15.38 10.00
CA LEU A 413 -7.37 16.48 9.57
C LEU A 413 -6.24 16.78 10.58
N VAL A 414 -6.51 16.67 11.88
CA VAL A 414 -5.49 16.82 12.92
C VAL A 414 -4.46 15.69 12.84
N VAL A 415 -4.90 14.43 12.69
CA VAL A 415 -4.01 13.28 12.52
C VAL A 415 -3.20 13.39 11.22
N LYS A 416 -3.83 13.83 10.13
CA LYS A 416 -3.14 14.13 8.86
C LYS A 416 -2.03 15.15 9.05
N LYS A 417 -2.31 16.23 9.78
CA LYS A 417 -1.36 17.33 10.04
C LYS A 417 -0.20 16.88 10.93
N LEU A 418 -0.44 16.01 11.91
CA LEU A 418 0.58 15.52 12.84
C LEU A 418 1.42 14.37 12.28
N MET A 419 0.81 13.44 11.53
CA MET A 419 1.42 12.16 11.16
C MET A 419 1.72 12.04 9.67
N GLY A 420 1.28 13.00 8.84
CA GLY A 420 1.45 12.97 7.39
C GLY A 420 0.54 11.98 6.65
N PHE A 421 -0.33 11.27 7.37
CA PHE A 421 -1.35 10.37 6.82
C PHE A 421 -2.64 10.46 7.63
N THR A 422 -3.78 10.29 6.96
CA THR A 422 -5.09 10.18 7.61
C THR A 422 -5.32 8.75 8.06
N VAL A 423 -6.00 8.56 9.20
CA VAL A 423 -6.59 7.27 9.53
C VAL A 423 -8.00 7.25 8.91
N PRO A 424 -8.23 6.53 7.81
CA PRO A 424 -9.57 6.39 7.26
C PRO A 424 -10.45 5.71 8.31
N LEU A 425 -11.64 6.26 8.56
CA LEU A 425 -12.65 5.62 9.39
C LEU A 425 -13.50 4.75 8.47
N PHE A 426 -13.26 3.45 8.50
CA PHE A 426 -13.98 2.47 7.69
C PHE A 426 -14.72 1.49 8.59
N HIS A 427 -15.91 1.08 8.15
CA HIS A 427 -16.59 -0.07 8.72
C HIS A 427 -16.19 -1.29 7.89
N ALA A 428 -15.56 -2.24 8.56
CA ALA A 428 -15.32 -3.56 8.03
C ALA A 428 -15.92 -4.57 9.00
N ARG A 429 -15.50 -5.82 8.87
CA ARG A 429 -15.99 -6.93 9.65
C ARG A 429 -15.32 -7.00 11.04
N GLY A 430 -16.05 -7.42 12.07
CA GLY A 430 -15.47 -7.76 13.38
C GLY A 430 -14.69 -9.06 13.39
N ILE A 431 -13.80 -9.23 14.38
CA ILE A 431 -13.12 -10.51 14.64
C ILE A 431 -14.15 -11.59 15.03
N PHE A 432 -15.25 -11.19 15.69
CA PHE A 432 -16.33 -12.07 16.15
C PHE A 432 -17.71 -11.78 15.55
N ASN A 433 -17.87 -10.71 14.75
CA ASN A 433 -19.15 -10.33 14.14
C ASN A 433 -19.00 -9.94 12.66
N TYR A 434 -20.10 -9.91 11.91
CA TYR A 434 -20.10 -9.59 10.47
C TYR A 434 -20.16 -8.08 10.18
N ASP A 435 -20.52 -7.24 11.16
CA ASP A 435 -21.06 -5.89 10.88
C ASP A 435 -20.21 -4.72 11.42
N VAL A 436 -19.24 -4.94 12.33
CA VAL A 436 -18.37 -3.86 12.86
C VAL A 436 -16.97 -4.37 13.23
N GLY A 437 -15.93 -3.94 12.51
CA GLY A 437 -14.52 -4.10 12.91
C GLY A 437 -13.48 -3.78 11.83
N LEU A 438 -12.26 -4.29 12.04
CA LEU A 438 -11.06 -3.96 11.25
C LEU A 438 -10.77 -4.95 10.11
N MET A 439 -11.53 -6.04 10.00
CA MET A 439 -11.27 -7.10 9.02
C MET A 439 -11.91 -6.78 7.67
N PRO A 440 -11.15 -6.71 6.57
CA PRO A 440 -11.71 -6.44 5.25
C PRO A 440 -12.71 -7.51 4.82
N TYR A 441 -13.58 -7.20 3.88
CA TYR A 441 -14.46 -8.17 3.24
C TYR A 441 -13.65 -9.18 2.41
N ARG A 442 -14.13 -10.43 2.37
CA ARG A 442 -13.56 -11.49 1.54
C ARG A 442 -14.05 -11.36 0.11
N ARG A 443 -13.47 -10.44 -0.66
CA ARG A 443 -13.78 -10.26 -2.09
C ARG A 443 -12.55 -10.54 -2.93
N ALA A 444 -12.79 -10.98 -4.17
CA ALA A 444 -11.74 -11.32 -5.11
C ALA A 444 -10.94 -10.06 -5.51
N VAL A 445 -9.61 -10.14 -5.49
CA VAL A 445 -8.72 -9.07 -5.97
C VAL A 445 -7.91 -9.55 -7.16
N ASN A 446 -8.14 -8.97 -8.34
CA ASN A 446 -7.40 -9.32 -9.57
C ASN A 446 -6.48 -8.17 -9.95
N VAL A 447 -5.18 -8.35 -9.75
CA VAL A 447 -4.14 -7.37 -10.08
C VAL A 447 -3.63 -7.66 -11.50
N VAL A 448 -3.85 -6.73 -12.43
CA VAL A 448 -3.44 -6.84 -13.83
C VAL A 448 -2.28 -5.88 -14.10
N VAL A 449 -1.14 -6.44 -14.52
CA VAL A 449 0.05 -5.68 -14.92
C VAL A 449 0.01 -5.44 -16.42
N GLY A 450 -0.03 -4.17 -16.83
CA GLY A 450 -0.09 -3.73 -18.21
C GLY A 450 1.24 -3.70 -18.94
N LYS A 451 1.21 -3.14 -20.16
CA LYS A 451 2.40 -3.01 -20.99
C LYS A 451 3.33 -1.91 -20.45
N PRO A 452 4.66 -2.09 -20.54
CA PRO A 452 5.59 -1.04 -20.14
C PRO A 452 5.56 0.12 -21.15
N ILE A 453 5.49 1.35 -20.65
CA ILE A 453 5.75 2.57 -21.41
C ILE A 453 7.27 2.77 -21.39
N ALA A 454 7.88 2.71 -22.58
CA ALA A 454 9.30 2.89 -22.74
C ALA A 454 9.70 4.33 -22.43
N VAL A 455 10.62 4.51 -21.49
CA VAL A 455 11.10 5.84 -21.08
C VAL A 455 12.54 6.06 -21.54
N GLN A 456 12.76 7.22 -22.16
CA GLN A 456 14.10 7.72 -22.49
C GLN A 456 14.61 8.56 -21.32
N GLN A 457 15.85 8.28 -20.91
CA GLN A 457 16.43 8.96 -19.76
C GLN A 457 16.75 10.43 -20.09
N GLN A 458 16.29 11.36 -19.26
CA GLN A 458 16.66 12.78 -19.32
C GLN A 458 17.13 13.27 -17.95
N GLY A 459 18.00 14.27 -17.91
CA GLY A 459 18.41 14.87 -16.62
C GLY A 459 19.32 13.97 -15.77
N GLY A 460 20.01 12.99 -16.37
CA GLY A 460 21.02 12.16 -15.70
C GLY A 460 22.26 12.97 -15.27
N SER A 461 23.19 12.33 -14.55
CA SER A 461 24.35 12.92 -13.82
C SER A 461 25.36 13.80 -14.59
N GLY A 462 25.03 14.30 -15.79
CA GLY A 462 25.85 15.23 -16.57
C GLY A 462 25.07 16.29 -17.36
N SER A 463 23.76 16.46 -17.13
CA SER A 463 22.94 17.53 -17.71
C SER A 463 22.31 18.37 -16.61
N ASP A 464 21.75 19.55 -16.92
CA ASP A 464 21.17 20.55 -15.97
C ASP A 464 20.03 20.02 -15.05
N GLY A 465 19.80 18.71 -14.97
CA GLY A 465 18.87 18.03 -14.07
C GLY A 465 17.39 18.27 -14.39
N LYS A 466 17.12 19.02 -15.47
CA LYS A 466 15.79 19.36 -15.95
C LYS A 466 15.24 18.24 -16.82
N VAL A 467 14.01 17.86 -16.53
CA VAL A 467 13.18 16.98 -17.35
C VAL A 467 12.35 17.91 -18.23
N ASP A 468 12.28 17.63 -19.53
CA ASP A 468 11.41 18.37 -20.43
C ASP A 468 9.95 18.16 -20.05
N GLU A 469 9.21 19.25 -19.84
CA GLU A 469 7.81 19.20 -19.39
C GLU A 469 6.90 18.62 -20.48
N ALA A 470 7.18 18.90 -21.75
CA ALA A 470 6.41 18.33 -22.87
C ALA A 470 6.57 16.81 -22.94
N TYR A 471 7.82 16.31 -22.86
CA TYR A 471 8.07 14.87 -22.79
C TYR A 471 7.46 14.21 -21.53
N LEU A 472 7.52 14.89 -20.39
CA LEU A 472 6.90 14.39 -19.16
C LEU A 472 5.38 14.22 -19.32
N ASP A 473 4.72 15.18 -19.96
CA ASP A 473 3.28 15.14 -20.21
C ASP A 473 2.91 14.09 -21.25
N GLU A 474 3.74 13.89 -22.28
CA GLU A 474 3.59 12.80 -23.25
C GLU A 474 3.64 11.43 -22.57
N VAL A 475 4.66 11.19 -21.74
CA VAL A 475 4.82 9.90 -21.03
C VAL A 475 3.69 9.68 -20.02
N HIS A 476 3.24 10.73 -19.32
CA HIS A 476 2.10 10.64 -18.40
C HIS A 476 0.80 10.35 -19.15
N ALA A 477 0.55 10.98 -20.29
CA ALA A 477 -0.60 10.70 -21.14
C ALA A 477 -0.59 9.25 -21.65
N ALA A 478 0.56 8.75 -22.12
CA ALA A 478 0.72 7.36 -22.54
C ALA A 478 0.45 6.37 -21.38
N TYR A 479 0.90 6.71 -20.17
CA TYR A 479 0.61 5.93 -18.96
C TYR A 479 -0.88 5.88 -18.64
N VAL A 480 -1.57 7.01 -18.72
CA VAL A 480 -3.01 7.14 -18.50
C VAL A 480 -3.81 6.35 -19.54
N GLU A 481 -3.44 6.44 -20.82
CA GLU A 481 -4.13 5.74 -21.89
C GLU A 481 -3.98 4.22 -21.78
N GLU A 482 -2.79 3.71 -21.42
CA GLU A 482 -2.62 2.27 -21.16
C GLU A 482 -3.43 1.82 -19.93
N LEU A 483 -3.54 2.64 -18.88
CA LEU A 483 -4.37 2.33 -17.70
C LEU A 483 -5.87 2.24 -18.05
N LYS A 484 -6.38 3.16 -18.88
CA LYS A 484 -7.74 3.08 -19.44
C LYS A 484 -7.92 1.85 -20.31
N SER A 485 -6.90 1.51 -21.11
CA SER A 485 -6.93 0.31 -21.94
C SER A 485 -7.05 -0.97 -21.09
N LEU A 486 -6.33 -1.06 -19.97
CA LEU A 486 -6.48 -2.19 -19.03
C LEU A 486 -7.88 -2.27 -18.44
N TRP A 487 -8.47 -1.14 -18.08
CA TRP A 487 -9.84 -1.08 -17.61
C TRP A 487 -10.81 -1.59 -18.67
N ASP A 488 -10.77 -1.02 -19.88
CA ASP A 488 -11.68 -1.38 -20.96
C ASP A 488 -11.57 -2.85 -21.37
N GLN A 489 -10.37 -3.41 -21.33
CA GLN A 489 -10.15 -4.81 -21.70
C GLN A 489 -10.70 -5.80 -20.66
N HIS A 490 -10.77 -5.43 -19.38
CA HIS A 490 -10.99 -6.39 -18.29
C HIS A 490 -12.14 -6.06 -17.34
N LYS A 491 -12.76 -4.87 -17.44
CA LYS A 491 -13.88 -4.45 -16.59
C LYS A 491 -15.08 -5.39 -16.63
N ASP A 492 -15.40 -5.96 -17.78
CA ASP A 492 -16.54 -6.87 -17.92
C ASP A 492 -16.28 -8.26 -17.31
N THR A 493 -15.01 -8.63 -17.20
CA THR A 493 -14.59 -9.87 -16.54
C THR A 493 -14.50 -9.69 -15.02
N PHE A 494 -13.78 -8.68 -14.54
CA PHE A 494 -13.45 -8.55 -13.11
C PHE A 494 -14.32 -7.57 -12.33
N SER A 495 -15.03 -6.64 -12.99
CA SER A 495 -15.88 -5.60 -12.38
C SER A 495 -17.32 -5.67 -12.91
N LYS A 496 -17.96 -6.83 -12.70
CA LYS A 496 -19.35 -7.10 -13.13
C LYS A 496 -20.39 -6.27 -12.39
N GLU A 497 -20.11 -5.92 -11.14
CA GLU A 497 -21.00 -5.15 -10.26
C GLU A 497 -20.62 -3.66 -10.22
N ARG A 498 -19.96 -3.13 -11.26
CA ARG A 498 -19.55 -1.72 -11.30
C ARG A 498 -20.76 -0.78 -11.39
N GLU A 499 -20.69 0.35 -10.68
CA GLU A 499 -21.69 1.43 -10.73
C GLU A 499 -21.27 2.58 -11.66
N GLY A 500 -20.04 2.54 -12.19
CA GLY A 500 -19.50 3.55 -13.09
C GLY A 500 -18.29 3.04 -13.87
N GLU A 501 -17.82 3.87 -14.80
CA GLU A 501 -16.59 3.63 -15.54
C GLU A 501 -15.38 4.20 -14.76
N LEU A 502 -14.17 3.89 -15.22
CA LEU A 502 -12.94 4.44 -14.67
C LEU A 502 -12.95 5.98 -14.81
N GLU A 503 -12.87 6.67 -13.68
CA GLU A 503 -12.75 8.13 -13.62
C GLU A 503 -11.33 8.51 -13.24
N ILE A 504 -10.67 9.31 -14.07
CA ILE A 504 -9.38 9.91 -13.72
C ILE A 504 -9.63 11.35 -13.30
N VAL A 505 -9.27 11.67 -12.06
CA VAL A 505 -9.46 12.97 -11.46
C VAL A 505 -8.15 13.61 -11.06
N GLU A 506 -8.24 14.92 -10.83
CA GLU A 506 -7.24 15.83 -10.24
C GLU A 506 -5.79 15.65 -10.63
#